data_AF-A0A2N9LY45-F1
#
_entry.id   AF-A0A2N9LY45-F1
#
_cell.length_a   1.000
_cell.length_b   1.000
_cell.length_c   1.000
_cell.angle_alpha   90.00
_cell.angle_beta   90.00
_cell.angle_gamma   90.00
#
_symmetry.space_group_name_H-M   'P 1'
#
loop_
_entity.id
_entity.type
_entity.pdbx_description
1 polymer ?
#
loop_
_entity_poly.entity_id
_entity_poly.type
_entity_poly.pdbx_seq_one_letter_code
_entity_poly.pdbx_strand_id
1 'polypeptide(L)'
;MRDRGVIYTGLLIFLGLITFPVWHDLAAGTTSRGPEPVLPTQEKQCVAPREFMRTSHMHLLMDWRDAVVRHNEHSFKAFNGKTYSMRLAGTCLASGCHTNKADFCDRCHNYAAVSVTCWDCHVDPKLTRPASGGASAAVAEASRFPVPEAERGQGARAIAGQTPALQGAK
;
A
#
# COMPACT_ATOMS: atom_id res chain seq x y z
N MET A 1 16.21 -44.08 -34.30
CA MET A 1 15.77 -44.80 -33.07
C MET A 1 16.73 -44.62 -31.88
N ARG A 2 17.76 -43.76 -31.98
CA ARG A 2 18.71 -43.44 -30.88
C ARG A 2 18.41 -42.07 -30.23
N ASP A 3 17.56 -41.29 -30.89
CA ASP A 3 17.15 -39.93 -30.53
C ASP A 3 16.32 -39.92 -29.25
N ARG A 4 15.43 -40.91 -29.11
CA ARG A 4 14.67 -41.15 -27.87
C ARG A 4 15.56 -41.32 -26.64
N GLY A 5 16.70 -41.99 -26.76
CA GLY A 5 17.64 -42.17 -25.65
C GLY A 5 18.23 -40.84 -25.20
N VAL A 6 18.72 -40.04 -26.16
CA VAL A 6 19.30 -38.71 -25.90
C VAL A 6 18.26 -37.76 -25.29
N ILE A 7 17.02 -37.81 -25.78
CA ILE A 7 15.91 -37.00 -25.26
C ILE A 7 15.59 -37.36 -23.81
N TYR A 8 15.47 -38.66 -23.47
CA TYR A 8 15.18 -39.07 -22.09
C TYR A 8 16.32 -38.73 -21.13
N THR A 9 17.58 -38.91 -21.56
CA THR A 9 18.73 -38.54 -20.74
C THR A 9 18.78 -37.04 -20.47
N GLY A 10 18.55 -36.21 -21.50
CA GLY A 10 18.48 -34.76 -21.34
C GLY A 10 17.32 -34.32 -20.45
N LEU A 11 16.15 -34.94 -20.60
CA LEU A 11 14.96 -34.65 -19.79
C LEU A 11 15.19 -34.99 -18.31
N LEU A 12 15.82 -36.12 -17.99
CA LEU A 12 16.12 -36.52 -16.62
C LEU A 12 17.13 -35.58 -15.97
N ILE A 13 18.18 -35.17 -16.70
CA ILE A 13 19.16 -34.19 -16.20
C ILE A 13 18.48 -32.85 -15.96
N PHE A 14 17.63 -32.40 -16.88
CA PHE A 14 16.89 -31.14 -16.76
C PHE A 14 15.92 -31.16 -15.57
N LEU A 15 15.13 -32.23 -15.41
CA LEU A 15 14.25 -32.39 -14.25
C LEU A 15 15.03 -32.45 -12.94
N GLY A 16 16.17 -33.15 -12.94
CA GLY A 16 17.07 -33.20 -11.78
C GLY A 16 17.55 -31.81 -11.39
N LEU A 17 18.04 -31.02 -12.35
CA LEU A 17 18.54 -29.66 -12.09
C LEU A 17 17.42 -28.68 -11.68
N ILE A 18 16.24 -28.74 -12.29
CA ILE A 18 15.14 -27.81 -11.95
C ILE A 18 14.50 -28.14 -10.59
N THR A 19 14.48 -29.42 -10.20
CA THR A 19 13.95 -29.85 -8.89
C THR A 19 15.03 -29.87 -7.80
N PHE A 20 16.31 -29.83 -8.16
CA PHE A 20 17.45 -29.79 -7.22
C PHE A 20 17.29 -28.77 -6.08
N PRO A 21 16.95 -27.48 -6.32
CA PRO A 21 16.79 -26.52 -5.24
C PRO A 21 15.71 -26.95 -4.24
N VAL A 22 14.60 -27.55 -4.70
CA VAL A 22 13.55 -28.06 -3.81
C VAL A 22 14.07 -29.18 -2.92
N TRP A 23 14.79 -30.17 -3.47
CA TRP A 23 15.38 -31.25 -2.68
C TRP A 23 16.45 -30.76 -1.70
N HIS A 24 17.26 -29.78 -2.13
CA HIS A 24 18.26 -29.14 -1.31
C HIS A 24 17.63 -28.39 -0.12
N ASP A 25 16.56 -27.63 -0.37
CA ASP A 25 15.82 -26.87 0.64
C ASP A 25 15.09 -27.80 1.63
N LEU A 26 14.51 -28.90 1.14
CA LEU A 26 13.93 -29.94 1.99
C LEU A 26 14.99 -30.61 2.89
N ALA A 27 16.16 -30.94 2.34
CA ALA A 27 17.27 -31.54 3.10
C ALA A 27 17.89 -30.56 4.10
N ALA A 28 17.93 -29.27 3.77
CA ALA A 28 18.42 -28.19 4.64
C ALA A 28 17.41 -27.81 5.73
N GLY A 29 16.19 -28.38 5.72
CA GLY A 29 15.14 -28.05 6.70
C GLY A 29 14.58 -26.64 6.56
N THR A 30 14.79 -25.98 5.41
CA THR A 30 14.23 -24.65 5.14
C THR A 30 12.76 -24.78 4.77
N THR A 31 11.93 -25.04 5.77
CA THR A 31 10.49 -24.83 5.62
C THR A 31 10.27 -23.34 5.38
N SER A 32 9.40 -22.99 4.41
CA SER A 32 8.95 -21.62 4.17
C SER A 32 8.22 -21.11 5.42
N ARG A 33 8.96 -20.74 6.46
CA ARG A 33 8.44 -20.22 7.70
C ARG A 33 7.85 -18.86 7.34
N GLY A 34 6.53 -18.74 7.44
CA GLY A 34 5.87 -17.47 7.20
C GLY A 34 6.48 -16.36 8.08
N PRO A 35 6.32 -15.09 7.69
CA PRO A 35 6.88 -13.98 8.45
C PRO A 35 6.39 -14.06 9.91
N GLU A 36 7.28 -13.76 10.84
CA GLU A 36 6.98 -13.67 12.27
C GLU A 36 6.85 -12.19 12.65
N PRO A 37 5.63 -11.61 12.57
CA PRO A 37 5.42 -10.22 12.91
C PRO A 37 5.43 -10.03 14.44
N VAL A 38 5.86 -8.85 14.88
CA VAL A 38 5.86 -8.50 16.31
C VAL A 38 4.41 -8.30 16.79
N LEU A 39 3.93 -9.21 17.63
CA LEU A 39 2.56 -9.15 18.14
C LEU A 39 2.41 -8.04 19.19
N PRO A 40 1.24 -7.38 19.26
CA PRO A 40 0.94 -6.45 20.33
C PRO A 40 0.86 -7.18 21.67
N THR A 41 1.38 -6.55 22.73
CA THR A 41 1.35 -7.08 24.10
C THR A 41 0.01 -6.86 24.81
N GLN A 42 -0.81 -5.94 24.31
CA GLN A 42 -1.95 -5.38 25.03
C GLN A 42 -3.29 -5.99 24.60
N GLU A 43 -3.46 -6.28 23.31
CA GLU A 43 -4.74 -6.73 22.75
C GLU A 43 -4.58 -8.09 22.07
N LYS A 44 -5.40 -9.07 22.50
CA LYS A 44 -5.40 -10.44 21.95
C LYS A 44 -6.29 -10.60 20.71
N GLN A 45 -7.26 -9.70 20.55
CA GLN A 45 -8.23 -9.75 19.45
C GLN A 45 -8.57 -8.34 18.97
N CYS A 46 -8.24 -8.06 17.72
CA CYS A 46 -8.50 -6.79 17.04
C CYS A 46 -9.80 -6.91 16.22
N VAL A 47 -9.75 -6.52 14.94
CA VAL A 47 -10.93 -6.50 14.05
C VAL A 47 -11.37 -7.90 13.61
N ALA A 48 -10.43 -8.83 13.43
CA ALA A 48 -10.68 -10.17 12.93
C ALA A 48 -9.66 -11.18 13.48
N PRO A 49 -9.99 -12.49 13.49
CA PRO A 49 -9.05 -13.51 13.93
C PRO A 49 -7.85 -13.66 12.98
N ARG A 50 -6.74 -14.19 13.50
CA ARG A 50 -5.48 -14.36 12.75
C ARG A 50 -5.68 -15.08 11.42
N GLU A 51 -6.43 -16.19 11.42
CA GLU A 51 -6.59 -17.00 10.21
C GLU A 51 -7.33 -16.22 9.10
N PHE A 52 -8.32 -15.42 9.46
CA PHE A 52 -9.01 -14.54 8.51
C PHE A 52 -8.08 -13.44 7.98
N MET A 53 -7.25 -12.84 8.83
CA MET A 53 -6.32 -11.80 8.41
C MET A 53 -5.23 -12.33 7.47
N ARG A 54 -4.83 -13.60 7.59
CA ARG A 54 -3.82 -14.19 6.68
C ARG A 54 -4.32 -14.37 5.26
N THR A 55 -5.62 -14.64 5.08
CA THR A 55 -6.21 -14.95 3.77
C THR A 55 -6.96 -13.78 3.15
N SER A 56 -7.61 -12.95 3.99
CA SER A 56 -8.60 -11.97 3.54
C SER A 56 -8.30 -10.55 3.98
N HIS A 57 -7.12 -10.25 4.54
CA HIS A 57 -6.77 -8.92 5.02
C HIS A 57 -6.97 -7.81 3.97
N MET A 58 -6.50 -8.03 2.75
CA MET A 58 -6.64 -7.01 1.70
C MET A 58 -8.08 -6.85 1.21
N HIS A 59 -8.88 -7.92 1.17
CA HIS A 59 -10.29 -7.82 0.83
C HIS A 59 -11.03 -6.93 1.84
N LEU A 60 -10.82 -7.16 3.13
CA LEU A 60 -11.39 -6.33 4.19
C LEU A 60 -11.01 -4.84 4.02
N LEU A 61 -9.75 -4.53 3.71
CA LEU A 61 -9.30 -3.16 3.52
C LEU A 61 -9.88 -2.51 2.27
N MET A 62 -10.05 -3.27 1.19
CA MET A 62 -10.67 -2.77 -0.04
C MET A 62 -12.16 -2.49 0.16
N ASP A 63 -12.86 -3.37 0.88
CA ASP A 63 -14.26 -3.18 1.24
C ASP A 63 -14.42 -1.94 2.13
N TRP A 64 -13.54 -1.74 3.10
CA TRP A 64 -13.54 -0.53 3.94
C TRP A 64 -13.28 0.73 3.13
N ARG A 65 -12.34 0.68 2.17
CA ARG A 65 -12.07 1.82 1.28
C ARG A 65 -13.31 2.18 0.48
N ASP A 66 -13.96 1.19 -0.13
CA ASP A 66 -15.15 1.43 -0.96
C ASP A 66 -16.34 1.88 -0.10
N ALA A 67 -16.54 1.31 1.09
CA ALA A 67 -17.54 1.74 2.06
C ALA A 67 -17.37 3.22 2.46
N VAL A 68 -16.15 3.63 2.81
CA VAL A 68 -15.87 5.02 3.22
C VAL A 68 -15.98 5.98 2.04
N VAL A 69 -15.36 5.66 0.91
CA VAL A 69 -15.22 6.59 -0.23
C VAL A 69 -16.50 6.67 -1.06
N ARG A 70 -17.19 5.54 -1.29
CA ARG A 70 -18.35 5.46 -2.20
C ARG A 70 -19.68 5.52 -1.46
N HIS A 71 -19.72 4.98 -0.25
CA HIS A 71 -20.97 4.81 0.51
C HIS A 71 -21.05 5.72 1.74
N ASN A 72 -19.97 6.45 2.07
CA ASN A 72 -19.87 7.30 3.25
C ASN A 72 -20.18 6.53 4.56
N GLU A 73 -19.81 5.26 4.61
CA GLU A 73 -19.95 4.40 5.78
C GLU A 73 -18.62 4.35 6.54
N HIS A 74 -18.64 4.67 7.84
CA HIS A 74 -17.41 4.83 8.64
C HIS A 74 -17.33 3.84 9.81
N SER A 75 -18.30 2.94 9.98
CA SER A 75 -18.41 2.03 11.11
C SER A 75 -18.44 0.58 10.67
N PHE A 76 -17.55 -0.24 11.22
CA PHE A 76 -17.48 -1.68 10.96
C PHE A 76 -17.75 -2.47 12.26
N LYS A 77 -18.62 -3.47 12.19
CA LYS A 77 -18.83 -4.40 13.30
C LYS A 77 -17.87 -5.57 13.15
N ALA A 78 -16.92 -5.68 14.07
CA ALA A 78 -15.92 -6.73 14.07
C ALA A 78 -16.45 -8.07 14.57
N PHE A 79 -15.65 -9.12 14.36
CA PHE A 79 -15.95 -10.49 14.78
C PHE A 79 -16.05 -10.64 16.31
N ASN A 80 -15.43 -9.73 17.07
CA ASN A 80 -15.54 -9.67 18.53
C ASN A 80 -16.80 -8.91 19.01
N GLY A 81 -17.68 -8.49 18.09
CA GLY A 81 -18.89 -7.73 18.40
C GLY A 81 -18.66 -6.24 18.68
N LYS A 82 -17.41 -5.77 18.74
CA LYS A 82 -17.08 -4.35 18.91
C LYS A 82 -17.24 -3.62 17.58
N THR A 83 -17.66 -2.36 17.66
CA THR A 83 -17.69 -1.46 16.51
C THR A 83 -16.38 -0.71 16.42
N TYR A 84 -15.75 -0.73 15.25
CA TYR A 84 -14.54 0.00 14.96
C TYR A 84 -14.79 1.05 13.88
N SER A 85 -14.07 2.16 13.93
CA SER A 85 -14.08 3.12 12.83
C SER A 85 -13.30 2.55 11.63
N MET A 86 -13.79 2.73 10.41
CA MET A 86 -13.11 2.31 9.18
C MET A 86 -11.96 3.26 8.84
N ARG A 87 -10.95 3.32 9.72
CA ARG A 87 -9.81 4.23 9.64
C ARG A 87 -8.52 3.45 9.87
N LEU A 88 -7.69 3.28 8.85
CA LEU A 88 -6.47 2.49 8.94
C LEU A 88 -5.52 2.99 10.05
N ALA A 89 -5.21 4.28 10.07
CA ALA A 89 -4.30 4.87 11.06
C ALA A 89 -4.91 4.88 12.48
N GLY A 90 -6.21 5.16 12.61
CA GLY A 90 -6.87 5.25 13.92
C GLY A 90 -7.14 3.87 14.54
N THR A 91 -7.68 2.94 13.75
CA THR A 91 -8.18 1.65 14.22
C THR A 91 -7.14 0.55 14.17
N CYS A 92 -6.20 0.56 13.23
CA CYS A 92 -5.20 -0.51 13.13
C CYS A 92 -3.88 -0.11 13.78
N LEU A 93 -3.40 1.11 13.54
CA LEU A 93 -2.11 1.58 14.07
C LEU A 93 -2.22 2.21 15.47
N ALA A 94 -3.14 3.16 15.65
CA ALA A 94 -3.25 3.92 16.90
C ALA A 94 -4.02 3.21 18.03
N SER A 95 -4.73 2.12 17.73
CA SER A 95 -5.54 1.37 18.68
C SER A 95 -4.74 0.39 19.56
N GLY A 96 -3.42 0.32 19.39
CA GLY A 96 -2.56 -0.65 20.07
C GLY A 96 -2.52 -2.04 19.42
N CYS A 97 -3.29 -2.26 18.35
CA CYS A 97 -3.26 -3.51 17.59
C CYS A 97 -1.96 -3.70 16.80
N HIS A 98 -1.57 -2.72 15.96
CA HIS A 98 -0.32 -2.76 15.20
C HIS A 98 0.52 -1.52 15.56
N THR A 99 1.38 -1.64 16.56
CA THR A 99 2.12 -0.49 17.12
C THR A 99 3.08 0.17 16.14
N ASN A 100 3.63 -0.59 15.19
CA ASN A 100 4.54 -0.11 14.16
C ASN A 100 4.30 -0.84 12.83
N LYS A 101 4.16 -0.06 11.75
CA LYS A 101 4.05 -0.57 10.39
C LYS A 101 5.27 -1.40 9.98
N ALA A 102 6.48 -0.95 10.27
CA ALA A 102 7.71 -1.62 9.90
C ALA A 102 7.86 -3.00 10.59
N ASP A 103 7.49 -3.07 11.87
CA ASP A 103 7.68 -4.29 12.67
C ASP A 103 6.55 -5.32 12.47
N PHE A 104 5.40 -4.89 11.93
CA PHE A 104 4.23 -5.74 11.73
C PHE A 104 3.81 -5.85 10.26
N CYS A 105 3.31 -4.75 9.68
CA CYS A 105 2.73 -4.76 8.33
C CYS A 105 3.78 -5.11 7.28
N ASP A 106 4.95 -4.47 7.33
CA ASP A 106 5.99 -4.61 6.30
C ASP A 106 6.61 -6.01 6.30
N ARG A 107 6.55 -6.76 7.40
CA ARG A 107 6.99 -8.16 7.45
C ARG A 107 6.22 -9.01 6.42
N CYS A 108 4.91 -8.84 6.36
CA CYS A 108 4.05 -9.57 5.42
C CYS A 108 4.15 -9.01 4.00
N HIS A 109 4.19 -7.68 3.84
CA HIS A 109 4.29 -7.06 2.52
C HIS A 109 5.64 -7.34 1.84
N ASN A 110 6.74 -7.33 2.60
CA ASN A 110 8.06 -7.69 2.10
C ASN A 110 8.14 -9.18 1.77
N TYR A 111 7.58 -10.05 2.63
CA TYR A 111 7.52 -11.48 2.36
C TYR A 111 6.73 -11.80 1.08
N ALA A 112 5.60 -11.12 0.88
CA ALA A 112 4.78 -11.28 -0.32
C ALA A 112 5.27 -10.44 -1.52
N ALA A 113 6.35 -9.67 -1.37
CA ALA A 113 6.92 -8.78 -2.38
C ALA A 113 5.87 -7.82 -3.01
N VAL A 114 4.97 -7.26 -2.19
CA VAL A 114 3.89 -6.38 -2.65
C VAL A 114 4.04 -4.96 -2.07
N SER A 115 4.03 -3.97 -2.96
CA SER A 115 3.95 -2.55 -2.59
C SER A 115 2.50 -2.07 -2.60
N VAL A 116 2.03 -1.53 -1.48
CA VAL A 116 0.68 -0.95 -1.36
C VAL A 116 0.72 0.56 -1.50
N THR A 117 -0.05 1.11 -2.45
CA THR A 117 -0.14 2.55 -2.73
C THR A 117 -0.99 3.33 -1.74
N CYS A 118 -1.72 2.65 -0.85
CA CYS A 118 -2.55 3.30 0.16
C CYS A 118 -1.74 4.30 1.02
N TRP A 119 -0.46 4.01 1.26
CA TRP A 119 0.43 4.86 2.06
C TRP A 119 0.90 6.14 1.37
N ASP A 120 0.74 6.23 0.04
CA ASP A 120 1.09 7.43 -0.72
C ASP A 120 0.25 8.63 -0.24
N CYS A 121 -0.97 8.34 0.26
CA CYS A 121 -1.87 9.33 0.85
C CYS A 121 -2.11 9.11 2.36
N HIS A 122 -2.12 7.86 2.85
CA HIS A 122 -2.36 7.54 4.27
C HIS A 122 -1.07 7.57 5.10
N VAL A 123 -0.31 8.64 4.96
CA VAL A 123 0.98 8.82 5.61
C VAL A 123 0.84 8.85 7.13
N ASP A 124 1.56 7.97 7.81
CA ASP A 124 1.71 8.03 9.26
C ASP A 124 2.43 9.34 9.62
N PRO A 125 1.88 10.21 10.49
CA PRO A 125 2.56 11.41 10.96
C PRO A 125 3.96 11.13 11.54
N LYS A 126 4.22 9.92 12.03
CA LYS A 126 5.54 9.47 12.50
C LYS A 126 6.52 9.19 11.35
N LEU A 127 6.03 8.96 10.13
CA LEU A 127 6.81 8.75 8.91
C LEU A 127 6.98 10.05 8.09
N THR A 128 6.14 11.07 8.29
CA THR A 128 6.20 12.37 7.58
C THR A 128 6.73 13.53 8.42
N ARG A 129 6.98 13.34 9.72
CA ARG A 129 7.73 14.33 10.48
C ARG A 129 9.21 14.17 10.10
N PRO A 130 9.83 15.12 9.38
CA PRO A 130 11.26 15.07 9.17
C PRO A 130 11.91 15.03 10.55
N ALA A 131 12.87 14.12 10.73
CA ALA A 131 13.76 14.15 11.88
C ALA A 131 14.34 15.57 11.95
N SER A 132 13.86 16.33 12.93
CA SER A 132 14.46 17.56 13.48
C SER A 132 15.36 18.36 12.53
N GLY A 133 14.80 19.44 11.98
CA GLY A 133 15.55 20.69 11.73
C GLY A 133 16.54 20.69 10.57
N GLY A 134 16.17 21.41 9.50
CA GLY A 134 17.14 22.05 8.61
C GLY A 134 17.20 21.50 7.19
N ALA A 135 16.17 21.76 6.37
CA ALA A 135 16.30 21.81 4.90
C ALA A 135 15.05 22.42 4.25
N SER A 136 14.70 23.67 4.59
CA SER A 136 13.57 24.37 3.93
C SER A 136 13.97 25.64 3.18
N ALA A 137 15.26 25.89 2.94
CA ALA A 137 15.68 27.05 2.16
C ALA A 137 16.27 26.70 0.77
N ALA A 138 16.82 25.51 0.58
CA ALA A 138 17.56 25.19 -0.66
C ALA A 138 16.70 24.64 -1.81
N VAL A 139 15.50 24.11 -1.54
CA VAL A 139 14.68 23.44 -2.58
C VAL A 139 13.70 24.40 -3.28
N ALA A 140 13.46 25.59 -2.72
CA ALA A 140 12.62 26.61 -3.34
C ALA A 140 13.30 27.33 -4.53
N GLU A 141 14.63 27.25 -4.63
CA GLU A 141 15.39 27.91 -5.69
C GLU A 141 15.49 27.06 -6.98
N ALA A 142 15.37 25.72 -6.86
CA ALA A 142 15.59 24.78 -7.96
C ALA A 142 14.36 24.51 -8.84
N SER A 143 13.20 25.08 -8.51
CA SER A 143 11.96 24.95 -9.30
C SER A 143 11.53 26.24 -10.00
N ARG A 144 12.37 27.29 -9.97
CA ARG A 144 12.25 28.43 -10.90
C ARG A 144 12.79 28.04 -12.26
N PHE A 145 11.93 27.48 -13.10
CA PHE A 145 12.15 27.49 -14.54
C PHE A 145 12.29 28.95 -15.01
N PRO A 146 13.41 29.35 -15.66
CA PRO A 146 13.49 30.64 -16.29
C PRO A 146 12.52 30.65 -17.48
N VAL A 147 11.41 31.39 -17.36
CA VAL A 147 10.55 31.70 -18.50
C VAL A 147 11.34 32.65 -19.41
N PRO A 148 11.60 32.31 -20.68
CA PRO A 148 12.29 33.20 -21.59
C PRO A 148 11.46 34.47 -21.83
N GLU A 149 12.13 35.62 -21.79
CA GLU A 149 11.59 37.00 -21.87
C GLU A 149 10.83 37.33 -23.18
N ALA A 150 10.73 36.38 -24.12
CA ALA A 150 10.18 36.59 -25.46
C ALA A 150 8.64 36.68 -25.52
N GLU A 151 7.93 36.25 -24.47
CA GLU A 151 6.46 36.10 -24.50
C GLU A 151 5.71 37.16 -23.67
N ARG A 152 6.40 38.12 -23.03
CA ARG A 152 5.78 39.12 -22.14
C ARG A 152 5.06 40.27 -22.87
N GLY A 153 4.92 40.19 -24.20
CA GLY A 153 4.59 41.33 -25.06
C GLY A 153 3.21 41.37 -25.74
N GLN A 154 2.36 40.36 -25.63
CA GLN A 154 1.09 40.32 -26.40
C GLN A 154 -0.02 39.58 -25.65
N GLY A 155 -0.81 40.29 -24.84
CA GLY A 155 -1.95 39.68 -24.16
C GLY A 155 -2.80 40.61 -23.31
N ALA A 156 -2.79 41.93 -23.59
CA ALA A 156 -3.72 42.87 -22.97
C ALA A 156 -4.56 43.53 -24.06
N ARG A 157 -5.58 42.81 -24.53
CA ARG A 157 -6.74 43.44 -25.16
C ARG A 157 -8.01 42.99 -24.45
N ALA A 158 -8.68 44.01 -23.93
CA ALA A 158 -9.91 43.99 -23.17
C ALA A 158 -11.00 43.14 -23.82
N ILE A 159 -11.72 42.37 -23.00
CA ILE A 159 -13.12 42.04 -23.25
C ILE A 159 -13.96 42.74 -22.18
N ALA A 160 -14.34 43.97 -22.52
CA ALA A 160 -15.43 44.66 -21.85
C ALA A 160 -16.75 43.99 -22.24
N GLY A 161 -17.60 43.77 -21.24
CA GLY A 161 -19.05 43.70 -21.40
C GLY A 161 -19.62 42.41 -21.95
N GLN A 162 -20.27 41.64 -21.07
CA GLN A 162 -21.71 41.33 -21.18
C GLN A 162 -22.14 40.40 -20.04
N THR A 163 -22.71 41.00 -19.01
CA THR A 163 -23.77 40.37 -18.21
C THR A 163 -25.04 40.30 -19.07
N PRO A 164 -25.79 39.19 -19.01
CA PRO A 164 -27.23 39.30 -19.07
C PRO A 164 -27.88 38.73 -17.81
N ALA A 165 -28.89 39.47 -17.39
CA ALA A 165 -29.66 39.31 -16.19
C ALA A 165 -30.62 38.11 -16.23
N LEU A 166 -30.98 37.69 -15.03
CA LEU A 166 -32.14 36.88 -14.68
C LEU A 166 -33.42 37.39 -15.36
N GLN A 167 -34.23 36.49 -15.91
CA GLN A 167 -35.68 36.61 -15.87
C GLN A 167 -36.33 35.24 -16.15
N GLY A 168 -37.10 34.77 -15.17
CA GLY A 168 -38.06 33.69 -15.38
C GLY A 168 -39.31 34.21 -16.09
N ALA A 169 -40.01 33.33 -16.79
CA ALA A 169 -41.41 33.48 -17.14
C ALA A 169 -42.00 32.12 -17.55
N LYS A 170 -42.97 31.67 -16.73
CA LYS A 170 -44.07 30.72 -16.99
C LYS A 170 -43.75 29.25 -17.26
#